data_AF-A0A183LCM0-F1
#
_entry.id   AF-A0A183LCM0-F1
#
_cell.length_a   1.000
_cell.length_b   1.000
_cell.length_c   1.000
_cell.angle_alpha   90.00
_cell.angle_beta   90.00
_cell.angle_gamma   90.00
#
_symmetry.space_group_name_H-M   'P 1'
#
loop_
_entity.id
_entity.type
_entity.pdbx_description
1 polymer ?
#
loop_
_entity_poly.entity_id
_entity_poly.type
_entity_poly.pdbx_seq_one_letter_code
_entity_poly.pdbx_strand_id
1 'polypeptide(L)'
;MRQLYDITKKLTGNRRKPERPVKSKEGKVITNIEEQRNRWVEHFKELLNRSVPLDPSNIDAAPTDLPIDGGSPTIEEINMAIRQIKSAEKFPLY
;
A
#
# COMPACT_ATOMS: atom_id res chain seq x y z
N MET A 1 -2.68 6.26 -12.71
CA MET A 1 -1.84 5.72 -11.60
C MET A 1 -0.42 6.28 -11.53
N ARG A 2 0.38 6.32 -12.61
CA ARG A 2 1.74 6.88 -12.56
C ARG A 2 1.81 8.36 -12.14
N GLN A 3 0.93 9.19 -12.69
CA GLN A 3 0.91 10.63 -12.40
C GLN A 3 0.69 10.93 -10.90
N LEU A 4 -0.23 10.22 -10.26
CA LEU A 4 -0.49 10.38 -8.83
C LEU A 4 0.76 10.01 -8.00
N TYR A 5 1.39 8.88 -8.32
CA TYR A 5 2.63 8.43 -7.67
C TYR A 5 3.77 9.47 -7.80
N ASP A 6 3.94 10.04 -8.99
CA ASP A 6 4.99 11.02 -9.26
C ASP A 6 4.75 12.34 -8.50
N ILE A 7 3.50 12.80 -8.41
CA ILE A 7 3.11 13.98 -7.63
C ILE A 7 3.35 13.74 -6.14
N THR A 8 2.87 12.61 -5.60
CA THR A 8 3.08 12.28 -4.18
C THR A 8 4.56 12.16 -3.85
N LYS A 9 5.36 11.49 -4.70
CA LYS A 9 6.81 11.36 -4.54
C LYS A 9 7.51 12.73 -4.48
N LYS A 10 7.09 13.68 -5.33
CA LYS A 10 7.64 15.05 -5.36
C LYS A 10 7.26 15.85 -4.10
N LEU A 11 6.02 15.69 -3.59
CA LEU A 11 5.53 16.40 -2.41
C LEU A 11 6.09 15.86 -1.09
N THR A 12 6.38 14.55 -1.00
CA THR A 12 6.80 13.91 0.26
C THR A 12 8.23 14.21 0.71
N GLY A 13 9.03 14.91 -0.11
CA GLY A 13 10.43 15.23 0.19
C GLY A 13 11.31 13.99 0.42
N ASN A 14 12.55 14.21 0.88
CA ASN A 14 13.46 13.12 1.25
C ASN A 14 13.13 12.60 2.65
N ARG A 15 12.12 11.73 2.79
CA ARG A 15 11.96 10.94 4.01
C ARG A 15 13.18 10.03 4.16
N ARG A 16 13.91 10.11 5.28
CA ARG A 16 14.87 9.07 5.66
C ARG A 16 14.09 7.77 5.72
N LYS A 17 14.34 6.86 4.79
CA LYS A 17 13.83 5.50 4.90
C LYS A 17 14.60 4.87 6.06
N PRO A 18 13.97 4.52 7.20
CA PRO A 18 14.54 3.45 7.98
C PRO A 18 14.46 2.23 7.07
N GLU A 19 15.57 1.85 6.46
CA GLU A 19 15.67 0.58 5.79
C GLU A 19 15.48 -0.47 6.89
N ARG A 20 14.26 -0.99 6.98
CA ARG A 20 13.96 -2.04 7.94
C ARG A 20 14.66 -3.29 7.42
N PRO A 21 15.60 -3.86 8.18
CA PRO A 21 16.28 -5.07 7.76
C PRO A 21 15.26 -6.17 7.52
N VAL A 22 15.33 -6.80 6.35
CA VAL A 22 14.47 -7.94 6.02
C VAL A 22 15.01 -9.15 6.76
N LYS A 23 14.10 -9.94 7.35
CA LYS A 23 14.45 -11.17 8.05
C LYS A 23 14.23 -12.39 7.15
N SER A 24 15.12 -13.37 7.26
CA SER A 24 14.95 -14.70 6.70
C SER A 24 13.79 -15.43 7.39
N LYS A 25 13.42 -16.61 6.86
CA LYS A 25 12.36 -17.45 7.45
C LYS A 25 12.73 -17.91 8.86
N GLU A 26 14.03 -18.04 9.14
CA GLU A 26 14.63 -18.38 10.44
C GLU A 26 14.79 -17.16 11.37
N GLY A 27 14.31 -15.98 10.95
CA GLY A 27 14.35 -14.76 11.75
C GLY A 27 15.69 -14.01 11.74
N LYS A 28 16.67 -14.46 10.95
CA LYS A 28 17.98 -13.78 10.82
C LYS A 28 17.89 -12.57 9.91
N VAL A 29 18.61 -11.49 10.23
CA VAL A 29 18.67 -10.31 9.37
C VAL A 29 19.46 -10.64 8.11
N ILE A 30 18.86 -10.38 6.95
CA ILE A 30 19.48 -10.51 5.64
C ILE A 30 20.19 -9.19 5.32
N THR A 31 21.49 -9.27 5.02
CA THR A 31 22.33 -8.11 4.68
C THR A 31 22.66 -8.04 3.19
N ASN A 32 22.52 -9.14 2.44
CA ASN A 32 22.77 -9.21 1.01
C ASN A 32 21.49 -8.90 0.20
N ILE A 33 21.61 -8.00 -0.79
CA ILE A 33 20.49 -7.58 -1.65
C ILE A 33 19.91 -8.73 -2.50
N GLU A 34 20.74 -9.69 -2.91
CA GLU A 34 20.30 -10.85 -3.69
C GLU A 34 19.48 -11.80 -2.83
N GLU A 35 19.94 -12.09 -1.61
CA GLU A 35 19.18 -12.87 -0.63
C GLU A 35 17.86 -12.19 -0.25
N GLN A 36 17.86 -10.86 -0.14
CA GLN A 36 16.64 -10.11 0.13
C GLN A 36 15.64 -10.25 -1.02
N ARG A 37 16.10 -10.18 -2.27
CA ARG A 37 15.25 -10.44 -3.45
C ARG A 37 14.71 -11.87 -3.46
N ASN A 38 15.56 -12.86 -3.18
CA ASN A 38 15.14 -14.25 -3.11
C ASN A 38 14.08 -14.46 -2.01
N ARG A 39 14.26 -13.84 -0.85
CA ARG A 39 13.27 -13.87 0.23
C ARG A 39 11.92 -13.25 -0.17
N TRP A 40 11.94 -12.16 -0.94
CA TRP A 40 10.73 -11.57 -1.52
C TRP A 40 10.04 -12.51 -2.50
N VAL A 41 10.79 -13.13 -3.41
CA VAL A 41 10.25 -14.09 -4.39
C VAL A 41 9.58 -15.27 -3.69
N GLU A 42 10.23 -15.86 -2.68
CA GLU A 42 9.65 -16.96 -1.90
C GLU A 42 8.36 -16.55 -1.17
N HIS A 43 8.36 -15.39 -0.51
CA HIS A 43 7.20 -14.91 0.23
C HIS A 43 5.98 -14.73 -0.69
N PHE A 44 6.18 -14.08 -1.84
CA PHE A 44 5.10 -13.86 -2.80
C PHE A 44 4.67 -15.15 -3.49
N LYS A 45 5.59 -16.09 -3.74
CA LYS A 45 5.24 -17.40 -4.28
C LYS A 45 4.34 -18.19 -3.33
N GLU A 46 4.64 -18.19 -2.03
CA GLU A 46 3.80 -18.84 -1.01
C GLU A 46 2.44 -18.14 -0.86
N LEU A 47 2.44 -16.80 -0.82
CA LEU A 47 1.23 -16.00 -0.65
C LEU A 47 0.26 -16.14 -1.84
N LEU A 48 0.78 -16.04 -3.06
CA LEU A 48 -0.05 -16.00 -4.28
C LEU A 48 -0.43 -17.37 -4.81
N ASN A 49 0.35 -18.43 -4.52
CA ASN A 49 0.02 -19.79 -4.91
C ASN A 49 -0.68 -20.58 -3.81
N ARG A 50 -1.20 -19.91 -2.78
CA ARG A 50 -2.07 -20.55 -1.79
C ARG A 50 -3.28 -21.12 -2.53
N SER A 51 -3.48 -22.44 -2.40
CA SER A 51 -4.64 -23.11 -2.99
C SER A 51 -5.94 -22.50 -2.48
N VAL A 52 -6.97 -22.49 -3.34
CA VAL A 52 -8.32 -22.04 -2.97
C VAL A 52 -8.72 -22.76 -1.67
N PRO A 53 -9.12 -22.03 -0.62
CA PRO A 53 -9.65 -22.64 0.59
C PRO A 53 -10.78 -23.61 0.20
N LEU A 54 -10.75 -24.82 0.76
CA LEU A 54 -11.75 -25.85 0.46
C LEU A 54 -13.15 -25.43 0.93
N ASP A 55 -13.21 -24.58 1.95
CA ASP A 55 -14.45 -24.00 2.42
C ASP A 55 -14.84 -22.83 1.51
N PRO A 56 -16.06 -22.85 0.94
CA PRO A 56 -16.57 -21.68 0.24
C PRO A 56 -16.57 -20.51 1.23
N SER A 57 -15.91 -19.42 0.86
CA SER A 57 -15.94 -18.18 1.61
C SER A 57 -17.40 -17.77 1.84
N ASN A 58 -17.87 -17.86 3.08
CA ASN A 58 -19.19 -17.37 3.49
C ASN A 58 -19.18 -15.84 3.61
N ILE A 59 -18.75 -15.18 2.54
CA ILE A 59 -18.71 -13.73 2.42
C ILE A 59 -19.94 -13.37 1.61
N ASP A 60 -20.93 -12.78 2.28
CA ASP A 60 -22.10 -12.21 1.63
C ASP A 60 -21.65 -11.21 0.56
N ALA A 61 -22.27 -11.27 -0.61
CA ALA A 61 -21.83 -10.47 -1.74
C ALA A 61 -21.97 -8.98 -1.39
N ALA A 62 -20.84 -8.26 -1.36
CA ALA A 62 -20.87 -6.83 -1.16
C ALA A 62 -21.69 -6.18 -2.29
N PRO A 63 -22.58 -5.22 -1.99
CA PRO A 63 -23.27 -4.44 -3.02
C PRO A 63 -22.25 -3.85 -3.99
N THR A 64 -22.33 -4.26 -5.25
CA THR A 64 -21.23 -4.11 -6.23
C THR A 64 -21.15 -2.71 -6.86
N ASP A 65 -22.13 -1.83 -6.67
CA ASP A 65 -22.13 -0.53 -7.33
C ASP A 65 -21.88 0.61 -6.35
N LEU A 66 -20.61 0.77 -5.97
CA LEU A 66 -20.12 2.10 -5.62
C LEU A 66 -19.72 2.77 -6.94
N PRO A 67 -20.29 3.93 -7.30
CA PRO A 67 -19.84 4.70 -8.45
C PRO A 67 -18.44 5.26 -8.14
N ILE A 68 -17.42 4.44 -8.35
CA ILE A 68 -16.03 4.86 -8.32
C ILE A 68 -15.73 5.38 -9.71
N ASP A 69 -15.60 6.70 -9.82
CA ASP A 69 -15.13 7.31 -11.06
C ASP A 69 -13.68 6.87 -11.30
N GLY A 70 -13.47 6.05 -12.34
CA GLY A 70 -12.15 5.60 -12.80
C GLY A 70 -11.40 6.64 -13.62
N GLY A 71 -11.98 7.83 -13.79
CA GLY A 71 -11.40 8.97 -14.48
C GLY A 71 -10.17 9.55 -13.81
N SER A 72 -9.56 10.54 -14.48
CA SER A 72 -8.49 11.32 -13.86
C SER A 72 -9.12 12.32 -12.87
N PRO A 73 -8.57 12.48 -11.65
CA PRO A 73 -9.11 13.40 -10.69
C PRO A 73 -9.06 14.83 -11.21
N THR A 74 -10.12 15.58 -10.99
CA THR A 74 -10.23 16.99 -11.34
C THR A 74 -9.38 17.84 -10.38
N ILE A 75 -9.01 19.05 -10.83
CA ILE A 75 -8.24 20.01 -10.02
C ILE A 75 -9.01 20.38 -8.73
N GLU A 76 -10.34 20.43 -8.80
CA GLU A 76 -11.22 20.73 -7.68
C GLU A 76 -11.20 19.63 -6.61
N GLU A 77 -11.30 18.36 -7.03
CA GLU A 77 -11.18 17.20 -6.14
C GLU A 77 -9.82 17.14 -5.45
N ILE A 78 -8.74 17.42 -6.19
CA ILE A 78 -7.38 17.47 -5.63
C ILE A 78 -7.29 18.57 -4.56
N ASN A 79 -7.80 19.76 -4.84
CA ASN A 79 -7.78 20.87 -3.88
C ASN A 79 -8.65 20.59 -2.64
N MET A 80 -9.82 19.97 -2.82
CA MET A 80 -10.70 19.57 -1.75
C MET A 80 -10.05 18.52 -0.84
N ALA A 81 -9.44 17.50 -1.41
CA ALA A 81 -8.71 16.47 -0.66
C ALA A 81 -7.53 17.06 0.14
N ILE A 82 -6.76 17.98 -0.45
CA ILE A 82 -5.67 18.68 0.26
C ILE A 82 -6.21 19.49 1.45
N ARG A 83 -7.36 20.17 1.31
CA ARG A 83 -8.00 20.90 2.42
C ARG A 83 -8.48 19.96 3.51
N GLN A 84 -9.09 18.83 3.15
CA GLN A 84 -9.55 17.82 4.10
C GLN A 84 -8.39 17.24 4.91
N ILE A 85 -7.27 16.89 4.26
CA ILE A 85 -6.07 16.40 4.94
C ILE A 85 -5.52 17.43 5.93
N LYS A 86 -5.44 18.71 5.53
CA LYS A 86 -5.01 19.81 6.41
C LYS A 86 -5.97 20.04 7.59
N SER A 87 -7.28 19.82 7.38
CA SER A 87 -8.26 19.92 8.48
C SER A 87 -8.27 18.69 9.39
N ALA A 88 -7.98 17.49 8.86
CA ALA A 88 -7.91 16.25 9.62
C ALA A 88 -6.63 16.17 10.49
N GLU A 89 -5.63 16.99 10.22
CA GLU A 89 -4.46 17.18 11.09
C GLU A 89 -4.81 17.89 12.42
N LYS A 90 -6.03 18.45 12.55
CA LYS A 90 -6.61 18.87 13.84
C LYS A 90 -7.30 17.69 14.55
N PHE A 91 -6.55 16.68 14.95
CA PHE A 91 -6.96 15.89 16.11
C PHE A 91 -6.45 16.59 17.36
N PRO A 92 -7.30 16.96 18.34
CA PRO A 92 -6.82 17.38 19.64
C PRO A 92 -6.15 16.16 20.31
N LEU A 93 -4.86 16.27 20.57
CA LEU A 93 -4.16 15.38 21.49
C LEU A 93 -4.69 15.66 22.90
N TYR A 94 -5.64 14.86 23.35
CA TYR A 94 -5.89 14.59 24.77
C TYR A 94 -6.08 13.09 24.94
#